data_AF-A0A7V9DC81-F1
#
_entry.id   AF-A0A7V9DC81-F1
#
_cell.length_a   1.000
_cell.length_b   1.000
_cell.length_c   1.000
_cell.angle_alpha   90.00
_cell.angle_beta   90.00
_cell.angle_gamma   90.00
#
_symmetry.space_group_name_H-M   'P 1'
#
loop_
_entity.id
_entity.type
_entity.pdbx_description
1 polymer ?
#
loop_
_entity_poly.entity_id
_entity_poly.type
_entity_poly.pdbx_seq_one_letter_code
_entity_poly.pdbx_strand_id
1 'polypeptide(L)'
;MGIIKFILAVLGLILGVYMVLWVLGIISALLWYGVVVGVLAAVGYGGYRLFRSAEDKALGAGPASLEIDDRDYSMSWEEYDRKYLKK
;
A
#
# COMPACT_ATOMS: atom_id res chain seq x y z
N MET A 1 -55.75 0.34 24.74
CA MET A 1 -54.72 1.35 24.39
C MET A 1 -53.31 1.04 24.92
N GLY A 2 -53.14 0.37 26.07
CA GLY A 2 -51.80 0.08 26.62
C GLY A 2 -50.96 -0.92 25.81
N ILE A 3 -51.57 -2.02 25.35
CA ILE A 3 -50.87 -3.09 24.60
C ILE A 3 -50.30 -2.58 23.26
N ILE A 4 -51.06 -1.76 22.52
CA ILE A 4 -50.59 -1.20 21.24
C ILE A 4 -49.39 -0.27 21.46
N LYS A 5 -49.44 0.58 22.50
CA LYS A 5 -48.30 1.45 22.85
C LYS A 5 -47.08 0.64 23.28
N PHE A 6 -47.29 -0.45 24.01
CA PHE A 6 -46.21 -1.37 24.39
C PHE A 6 -45.56 -2.02 23.16
N ILE A 7 -46.37 -2.54 22.22
CA ILE A 7 -45.87 -3.14 20.97
C ILE A 7 -45.08 -2.12 20.14
N LEU A 8 -45.59 -0.88 20.03
CA LEU A 8 -44.89 0.20 19.33
C LEU A 8 -43.56 0.57 20.00
N ALA A 9 -43.50 0.60 21.33
CA ALA A 9 -42.26 0.86 22.06
C ALA A 9 -41.21 -0.25 21.83
N VAL A 10 -41.63 -1.52 21.85
CA VAL A 10 -40.75 -2.67 21.57
C VAL A 10 -40.25 -2.63 20.12
N LEU A 11 -41.13 -2.35 19.15
CA LEU A 11 -40.73 -2.21 17.74
C LEU A 11 -39.73 -1.06 17.54
N GLY A 12 -39.96 0.09 18.18
CA GLY A 12 -39.04 1.22 18.12
C GLY A 12 -37.66 0.86 18.70
N LEU A 13 -37.63 0.11 19.80
CA LEU A 13 -36.39 -0.34 20.41
C LEU A 13 -35.64 -1.33 19.50
N ILE A 14 -36.33 -2.29 18.90
CA ILE A 14 -35.75 -3.23 17.94
C ILE A 14 -35.15 -2.47 16.75
N LEU A 15 -35.89 -1.51 16.20
CA LEU A 15 -35.43 -0.72 15.06
C LEU A 15 -34.21 0.13 15.43
N GLY A 16 -34.19 0.71 16.63
CA GLY A 16 -33.05 1.45 17.16
C GLY A 16 -31.80 0.57 17.29
N VAL A 17 -31.93 -0.61 17.89
CA VAL A 17 -30.81 -1.58 18.00
C VAL A 17 -30.33 -2.02 16.62
N TYR A 18 -31.25 -2.29 15.70
CA TYR A 18 -30.92 -2.68 14.33
C TYR A 18 -30.09 -1.59 13.62
N MET A 19 -30.49 -0.32 13.74
CA MET A 19 -29.76 0.80 13.17
C MET A 19 -28.34 0.93 13.75
N VAL A 20 -28.19 0.76 15.07
CA VAL A 20 -26.86 0.80 15.71
C VAL A 20 -25.97 -0.34 15.21
N LEU A 21 -26.49 -1.56 15.16
CA LEU A 21 -25.75 -2.72 14.65
C LEU A 21 -25.39 -2.56 13.16
N TRP A 22 -26.26 -1.96 12.37
CA TRP A 22 -26.00 -1.66 10.96
C TRP A 22 -24.82 -0.69 10.79
N VAL A 23 -24.81 0.42 11.55
CA VAL A 23 -23.69 1.38 11.52
C VAL A 23 -22.39 0.72 11.98
N LEU A 24 -22.42 -0.03 13.08
CA LEU A 24 -21.26 -0.77 13.57
C LEU A 24 -20.75 -1.79 12.53
N GLY A 25 -21.67 -2.45 11.82
CA GLY A 25 -21.34 -3.38 10.74
C GLY A 25 -20.58 -2.70 9.60
N ILE A 26 -21.02 -1.51 9.18
CA ILE A 26 -20.32 -0.73 8.15
C ILE A 26 -18.92 -0.33 8.62
N ILE A 27 -18.80 0.19 9.85
CA ILE A 27 -17.51 0.58 10.41
C ILE A 27 -16.57 -0.62 10.46
N SER A 28 -17.06 -1.77 10.95
CA SER A 28 -16.28 -3.00 11.01
C SER A 28 -15.83 -3.47 9.63
N ALA A 29 -16.70 -3.39 8.62
CA ALA A 29 -16.36 -3.76 7.25
C ALA A 29 -15.27 -2.84 6.68
N LEU A 30 -15.38 -1.53 6.87
CA LEU A 30 -14.38 -0.56 6.43
C LEU A 30 -13.02 -0.81 7.09
N LEU A 31 -12.99 -1.05 8.40
CA LEU A 31 -11.77 -1.39 9.12
C LEU A 31 -11.14 -2.67 8.58
N TRP A 32 -11.95 -3.69 8.29
CA TRP A 32 -11.46 -4.95 7.73
C TRP A 32 -10.85 -4.76 6.35
N TYR A 33 -11.52 -4.02 5.46
CA TYR A 33 -10.94 -3.68 4.16
C TYR A 33 -9.63 -2.88 4.30
N GLY A 34 -9.56 -1.94 5.24
CA GLY A 34 -8.33 -1.21 5.55
C GLY A 34 -7.19 -2.15 5.97
N VAL A 35 -7.47 -3.13 6.83
CA VAL A 35 -6.49 -4.16 7.23
C VAL A 35 -6.03 -4.96 6.03
N VAL A 36 -6.95 -5.46 5.20
CA VAL A 36 -6.60 -6.25 4.01
C VAL A 36 -5.72 -5.46 3.05
N VAL A 37 -6.07 -4.21 2.75
CA VAL A 37 -5.27 -3.32 1.91
C VAL A 37 -3.90 -3.07 2.54
N GLY A 38 -3.85 -2.82 3.86
CA GLY A 38 -2.59 -2.64 4.58
C GLY A 38 -1.68 -3.87 4.51
N VAL A 39 -2.24 -5.06 4.66
CA VAL A 39 -1.52 -6.33 4.54
C VAL A 39 -1.00 -6.52 3.12
N LEU A 40 -1.85 -6.32 2.10
CA LEU A 40 -1.45 -6.42 0.70
C LEU A 40 -0.35 -5.41 0.35
N ALA A 41 -0.45 -4.17 0.83
CA ALA A 41 0.57 -3.15 0.64
C ALA A 41 1.89 -3.53 1.34
N ALA A 42 1.83 -4.02 2.58
CA ALA A 42 3.01 -4.44 3.33
C ALA A 42 3.71 -5.63 2.67
N VAL A 43 2.95 -6.63 2.24
CA VAL A 43 3.48 -7.81 1.53
C VAL A 43 4.02 -7.42 0.17
N GLY A 44 3.29 -6.61 -0.61
CA GLY A 44 3.72 -6.15 -1.92
C GLY A 44 4.99 -5.32 -1.86
N TYR A 45 5.02 -4.30 -1.00
CA TYR A 45 6.19 -3.43 -0.82
C TYR A 45 7.38 -4.17 -0.19
N GLY A 46 7.12 -4.96 0.87
CA GLY A 46 8.15 -5.76 1.53
C GLY A 46 8.74 -6.82 0.61
N GLY A 47 7.89 -7.53 -0.13
CA GLY A 47 8.27 -8.51 -1.13
C GLY A 47 9.10 -7.89 -2.26
N TYR A 48 8.66 -6.76 -2.82
CA TYR A 48 9.40 -6.01 -3.84
C TYR A 48 10.78 -5.58 -3.34
N ARG A 49 10.87 -5.02 -2.13
CA ARG A 49 12.15 -4.56 -1.56
C ARG A 49 13.11 -5.72 -1.31
N LEU A 50 12.62 -6.83 -0.78
CA LEU A 50 13.43 -8.03 -0.55
C LEU A 50 13.87 -8.65 -1.87
N PHE A 51 12.98 -8.72 -2.85
CA PHE A 51 13.29 -9.21 -4.18
C PHE A 51 14.38 -8.38 -4.84
N ARG A 52 14.25 -7.05 -4.86
CA ARG A 52 15.27 -6.15 -5.42
C ARG A 52 16.61 -6.30 -4.71
N SER A 53 16.60 -6.37 -3.36
CA SER A 53 17.84 -6.59 -2.60
C SER A 53 18.48 -7.95 -2.88
N ALA A 54 17.70 -8.98 -3.18
CA ALA A 54 18.20 -10.30 -3.54
C ALA A 54 18.72 -10.30 -4.98
N GLU A 55 18.03 -9.63 -5.90
CA GLU A 55 18.44 -9.42 -7.28
C GLU A 55 19.78 -8.69 -7.37
N ASP A 56 19.93 -7.57 -6.66
CA ASP A 56 21.18 -6.79 -6.59
C ASP A 56 22.36 -7.64 -6.06
N LYS A 57 22.09 -8.54 -5.11
CA LYS A 57 23.09 -9.45 -4.54
C LYS A 57 23.44 -10.63 -5.45
N ALA A 58 22.46 -11.14 -6.20
CA ALA A 58 22.60 -12.35 -7.00
C ALA A 58 23.13 -12.05 -8.41
N LEU A 59 22.66 -10.98 -9.04
CA LEU A 59 23.09 -10.57 -10.38
C LEU A 59 24.38 -9.74 -10.35
N GLY A 60 24.79 -9.27 -9.15
CA GLY A 60 25.82 -8.25 -9.02
C GLY A 60 25.35 -6.94 -9.64
N ALA A 61 25.97 -5.83 -9.23
CA ALA A 61 25.75 -4.56 -9.91
C ALA A 61 26.16 -4.78 -11.38
N GLY A 62 25.18 -4.89 -12.30
CA GLY A 62 25.46 -5.12 -13.71
C GLY A 62 26.44 -4.06 -14.22
N PRO A 63 27.14 -4.26 -15.33
CA PRO A 63 28.11 -3.29 -15.86
C PRO A 63 27.51 -1.89 -16.13
N ALA A 64 26.18 -1.75 -16.08
CA ALA A 64 25.44 -0.49 -16.12
C ALA A 64 25.21 0.20 -14.76
N SER A 65 25.68 -0.38 -13.63
CA SER A 65 25.59 0.22 -12.29
C SER A 65 26.54 1.40 -12.06
N LEU A 66 27.44 1.64 -13.02
CA LEU A 66 27.94 2.97 -13.33
C LEU A 66 26.82 3.73 -14.07
N GLU A 67 25.66 3.86 -13.43
CA GLU A 67 24.59 4.72 -13.93
C GLU A 67 25.17 6.13 -13.98
N ILE A 68 25.17 6.68 -15.19
CA ILE A 68 25.37 8.08 -15.52
C ILE A 68 24.70 8.91 -14.42
N ASP A 69 25.50 9.51 -13.53
CA ASP A 69 25.02 10.43 -12.49
C ASP A 69 24.35 11.61 -13.22
N ASP A 70 23.41 12.34 -12.62
CA ASP A 70 22.73 13.46 -13.30
C ASP A 70 23.73 14.54 -13.80
N ARG A 71 24.94 14.53 -13.24
CA ARG A 71 26.09 15.36 -13.65
C ARG A 71 26.73 14.92 -14.97
N ASP A 72 26.59 13.66 -15.34
CA ASP A 72 27.16 13.08 -16.55
C ASP A 72 26.38 13.48 -17.81
N TYR A 73 25.14 13.98 -17.69
CA TYR A 73 24.40 14.60 -18.81
C TYR A 73 25.01 15.93 -19.28
N SER A 74 25.80 16.58 -18.43
CA SER A 74 26.50 17.83 -18.75
C SER A 74 27.94 17.62 -19.22
N MET A 75 28.41 16.38 -19.29
CA MET A 75 29.78 16.09 -19.72
C MET A 75 29.96 16.34 -21.21
N SER A 76 31.10 16.89 -21.57
CA SER A 76 31.54 16.95 -22.95
C SER A 76 31.89 15.55 -23.47
N TRP A 77 31.81 15.34 -24.78
CA TRP A 77 32.13 14.06 -25.41
C TRP A 77 33.54 13.55 -25.07
N GLU A 78 34.51 14.46 -24.89
CA GLU A 78 35.89 14.12 -24.49
C GLU A 78 35.99 13.61 -23.03
N GLU A 79 35.19 14.15 -22.12
CA GLU A 79 35.17 13.73 -20.71
C GLU A 79 34.50 12.37 -20.55
N TYR A 80 33.43 12.11 -21.32
CA TYR A 80 32.78 10.80 -21.38
C TYR A 80 33.73 9.71 -21.91
N ASP A 81 34.43 9.98 -23.02
CA ASP A 81 35.41 9.05 -23.62
C ASP A 81 36.52 8.69 -22.63
N ARG A 82 37.03 9.67 -21.87
CA ARG A 82 38.06 9.46 -20.85
C ARG A 82 37.57 8.65 -19.66
N LYS A 83 36.33 8.88 -19.21
CA LYS A 83 35.78 8.25 -18.00
C LYS A 83 35.30 6.82 -18.25
N TYR A 84 34.77 6.53 -19.44
CA TYR A 84 34.07 5.27 -19.71
C TYR A 84 34.63 4.43 -20.86
N LEU A 85 35.35 5.02 -21.83
CA LEU A 85 35.75 4.31 -23.06
C LEU A 85 37.25 4.04 -23.15
N LYS A 86 38.11 4.82 -22.47
CA LYS A 86 39.55 4.57 -22.40
C LYS A 86 39.93 3.95 -21.06
N LYS A 87 40.38 2.69 -21.11
CA LYS A 87 41.06 1.99 -20.02
C LYS A 87 42.56 2.23 -20.11
#